data_AF-A0AAV9B3E7-F1
#
_entry.id   AF-A0AAV9B3E7-F1
#
_cell.length_a   1.000
_cell.length_b   1.000
_cell.length_c   1.000
_cell.angle_alpha   90.00
_cell.angle_beta   90.00
_cell.angle_gamma   90.00
#
_symmetry.space_group_name_H-M   'P 1'
#
loop_
_entity.id
_entity.type
_entity.pdbx_description
1 polymer ?
#
loop_
_entity_poly.entity_id
_entity_poly.type
_entity_poly.pdbx_seq_one_letter_code
_entity_poly.pdbx_strand_id
1 'polypeptide(L)'
;MEVLVSATQRLSSVKSVSMGLPKKGFPSLRTSRRRICAAKTETVDKVCEIVRKQLALSNETSLTPSSAFADLGADSLDTVEIVMGLEEAFDITVEEENSQNITTVQEAADLIDKLVEKKAGAA
;
A
#
# COMPACT_ATOMS: atom_id res chain seq x y z
N MET A 1 10.69 -62.51 25.27
CA MET A 1 10.85 -61.08 25.02
C MET A 1 9.98 -60.36 26.03
N GLU A 2 10.50 -60.04 27.21
CA GLU A 2 11.36 -58.86 27.46
C GLU A 2 10.61 -57.57 27.11
N VAL A 3 10.45 -56.55 27.95
CA VAL A 3 10.99 -56.21 29.28
C VAL A 3 10.09 -55.06 29.79
N LEU A 4 9.86 -55.01 31.11
CA LEU A 4 9.86 -53.84 32.01
C LEU A 4 9.60 -52.45 31.38
N VAL A 5 8.73 -51.60 31.94
CA VAL A 5 9.05 -50.53 32.93
C VAL A 5 7.69 -49.94 33.34
N SER A 6 7.20 -50.07 34.59
CA SER A 6 7.61 -49.47 35.89
C SER A 6 7.13 -48.03 36.12
N ALA A 7 6.77 -47.77 37.39
CA ALA A 7 6.38 -46.50 38.07
C ALA A 7 4.88 -46.11 37.96
N THR A 8 4.02 -46.10 38.99
CA THR A 8 4.04 -45.53 40.38
C THR A 8 4.38 -44.03 40.35
N GLN A 9 3.66 -43.04 40.90
CA GLN A 9 2.85 -42.82 42.11
C GLN A 9 1.89 -41.63 41.86
N ARG A 10 0.64 -41.66 42.35
CA ARG A 10 0.14 -41.08 43.62
C ARG A 10 0.25 -39.56 43.78
N LEU A 11 -0.93 -38.96 43.95
CA LEU A 11 -1.35 -37.61 44.34
C LEU A 11 -0.35 -36.76 45.17
N SER A 12 -0.27 -35.47 44.83
CA SER A 12 -0.37 -34.42 45.86
C SER A 12 -0.77 -33.07 45.27
N SER A 13 -1.68 -32.41 45.98
CA SER A 13 -2.21 -31.08 45.78
C SER A 13 -1.24 -30.04 46.34
N VAL A 14 -0.93 -28.98 45.59
CA VAL A 14 -0.48 -27.71 46.14
C VAL A 14 -0.89 -26.52 45.26
N LYS A 15 -1.85 -25.75 45.80
CA LYS A 15 -1.93 -24.27 45.88
C LYS A 15 -1.40 -23.41 44.73
N SER A 16 -2.36 -22.83 44.01
CA SER A 16 -2.60 -21.38 43.89
C SER A 16 -1.40 -20.43 44.01
N VAL A 17 -1.02 -19.83 42.87
CA VAL A 17 -0.56 -18.43 42.81
C VAL A 17 -1.27 -17.71 41.66
N SER A 18 -2.08 -16.72 42.02
CA SER A 18 -2.69 -15.76 41.12
C SER A 18 -1.66 -14.69 40.76
N MET A 19 -1.15 -14.72 39.52
CA MET A 19 -0.48 -13.57 38.93
C MET A 19 -1.45 -12.90 37.96
N GLY A 20 -2.18 -11.91 38.48
CA GLY A 20 -2.99 -11.01 37.67
C GLY A 20 -2.07 -10.16 36.81
N LEU A 21 -1.96 -10.50 35.52
CA LEU A 21 -1.39 -9.58 34.53
C LEU A 21 -2.40 -8.46 34.27
N PRO A 22 -2.02 -7.18 34.49
CA PRO A 22 -2.86 -6.07 34.07
C PRO A 22 -2.94 -6.06 32.54
N LYS A 23 -4.16 -6.18 32.01
CA LYS A 23 -4.50 -5.84 30.64
C LYS A 23 -4.28 -4.34 30.42
N LYS A 24 -3.03 -3.93 30.20
CA LYS A 24 -2.71 -2.62 29.64
C LYS A 24 -2.81 -2.76 28.13
N GLY A 25 -3.79 -2.05 27.57
CA GLY A 25 -4.31 -2.25 26.22
C GLY A 25 -3.23 -2.39 25.16
N PHE A 26 -3.38 -3.43 24.34
CA PHE A 26 -2.83 -3.43 23.00
C PHE A 26 -3.30 -2.14 22.31
N PRO A 27 -2.41 -1.28 21.79
CA PRO A 27 -2.84 -0.28 20.83
C PRO A 27 -3.19 -1.04 19.55
N SER A 28 -4.42 -1.54 19.51
CA SER A 28 -5.07 -2.00 18.29
C SER A 28 -5.09 -0.81 17.33
N LEU A 29 -4.56 -1.03 16.13
CA LEU A 29 -4.43 -0.05 15.05
C LEU A 29 -3.60 1.19 15.43
N ARG A 30 -2.28 1.04 15.38
CA ARG A 30 -1.54 2.04 14.60
C ARG A 30 -1.82 1.75 13.12
N THR A 31 -3.07 1.98 12.69
CA THR A 31 -3.31 2.48 11.34
C THR A 31 -2.46 3.72 11.25
N SER A 32 -1.24 3.53 10.76
CA SER A 32 -0.49 4.58 10.11
C SER A 32 -1.46 5.09 9.06
N ARG A 33 -2.23 6.12 9.40
CA ARG A 33 -2.86 6.98 8.42
C ARG A 33 -1.68 7.40 7.58
N ARG A 34 -1.48 6.72 6.45
CA ARG A 34 -0.71 7.27 5.34
C ARG A 34 -1.32 8.65 5.18
N ARG A 35 -0.61 9.67 5.65
CA ARG A 35 -0.83 11.04 5.18
C ARG A 35 -0.42 10.96 3.73
N ILE A 36 -1.34 10.53 2.88
CA ILE A 36 -1.23 10.80 1.47
C ILE A 36 -1.54 12.29 1.41
N CYS A 37 -0.45 13.04 1.30
CA CYS A 37 -0.45 14.45 1.02
C CYS A 37 -1.33 14.57 -0.22
N ALA A 38 -2.47 15.25 -0.15
CA ALA A 38 -3.28 15.43 -1.34
C ALA A 38 -2.43 16.14 -2.40
N ALA A 39 -2.06 15.44 -3.48
CA ALA A 39 -1.39 16.04 -4.61
C ALA A 39 -2.13 17.29 -5.10
N LYS A 40 -1.38 18.18 -5.73
CA LYS A 40 -1.89 19.35 -6.44
C LYS A 40 -2.96 18.87 -7.42
N THR A 41 -4.08 19.59 -7.46
CA THR A 41 -5.20 19.25 -8.35
C THR A 41 -4.74 19.15 -9.81
N GLU A 42 -3.84 20.04 -10.24
CA GLU A 42 -3.24 20.01 -11.57
C GLU A 42 -2.47 18.71 -11.88
N THR A 43 -1.80 18.13 -10.88
CA THR A 43 -1.09 16.85 -11.02
C THR A 43 -2.07 15.71 -11.15
N VAL A 44 -3.12 15.70 -10.33
CA VAL A 44 -4.19 14.67 -10.40
C VAL A 44 -4.88 14.70 -11.77
N ASP A 45 -5.19 15.90 -12.29
CA ASP A 45 -5.84 16.06 -13.59
C ASP A 45 -4.97 15.51 -14.73
N LYS A 46 -3.67 15.84 -14.74
CA LYS A 46 -2.71 15.30 -15.71
C LYS A 46 -2.56 13.79 -15.61
N VAL A 47 -2.52 13.23 -14.40
CA VAL A 47 -2.47 11.77 -14.19
C VAL A 47 -3.72 11.12 -14.77
N CYS A 48 -4.91 11.68 -14.51
CA CYS A 48 -6.16 11.21 -15.09
C CYS A 48 -6.15 11.24 -16.62
N GLU A 49 -5.60 12.28 -17.24
CA GLU A 49 -5.47 12.38 -18.70
C GLU A 49 -4.59 11.27 -19.28
N ILE A 50 -3.43 11.01 -18.65
CA ILE A 50 -2.50 9.97 -19.08
C ILE A 50 -3.15 8.59 -18.94
N VAL A 51 -3.79 8.32 -17.80
CA VAL A 51 -4.51 7.06 -17.56
C VAL A 51 -5.62 6.85 -18.59
N ARG A 52 -6.41 7.90 -18.88
CA ARG A 52 -7.47 7.85 -19.90
C ARG A 52 -6.89 7.51 -21.29
N LYS A 53 -5.74 8.08 -21.62
CA LYS A 53 -5.07 7.86 -22.91
C LYS A 53 -4.54 6.43 -23.04
N GLN A 54 -3.84 5.91 -22.01
CA GLN A 54 -3.27 4.57 -22.06
C GLN A 54 -4.34 3.48 -22.06
N LEU A 55 -5.37 3.62 -21.21
CA LEU A 55 -6.47 2.66 -21.13
C LEU A 55 -7.55 2.87 -22.20
N ALA A 56 -7.35 3.80 -23.14
CA ALA A 56 -8.31 4.18 -24.19
C ALA A 56 -9.75 4.41 -23.66
N LEU A 57 -9.87 5.01 -22.47
CA LEU A 57 -11.15 5.23 -21.81
C LEU A 57 -11.93 6.36 -22.49
N SER A 58 -13.25 6.23 -22.54
CA SER A 58 -14.12 7.29 -23.05
C SER A 58 -14.12 8.51 -22.14
N ASN A 59 -14.42 9.69 -22.70
CA ASN A 59 -14.56 10.93 -21.91
C ASN A 59 -15.71 10.84 -20.88
N GLU A 60 -16.68 9.98 -21.13
CA GLU A 60 -17.80 9.66 -20.24
C GLU A 60 -17.36 8.84 -19.00
N THR A 61 -16.18 8.20 -19.04
CA THR A 61 -15.67 7.43 -17.90
C THR A 61 -15.26 8.37 -16.78
N SER A 62 -15.98 8.27 -15.66
CA SER A 62 -15.68 9.03 -14.45
C SER A 62 -14.37 8.52 -13.83
N LEU A 63 -13.33 9.35 -13.92
CA LEU A 63 -12.07 9.14 -13.22
C LEU A 63 -12.06 10.01 -11.98
N THR A 64 -11.87 9.37 -10.83
CA THR A 64 -11.73 10.05 -9.55
C THR A 64 -10.35 9.75 -8.98
N PRO A 65 -9.82 10.58 -8.08
CA PRO A 65 -8.57 10.26 -7.38
C PRO A 65 -8.63 8.91 -6.66
N SER A 66 -9.81 8.52 -6.17
CA SER A 66 -9.99 7.23 -5.48
C SER A 66 -10.16 6.05 -6.43
N SER A 67 -10.20 6.27 -7.75
CA SER A 67 -10.35 5.19 -8.72
C SER A 67 -9.09 4.31 -8.72
N ALA A 68 -9.29 3.01 -8.52
CA ALA A 68 -8.23 2.02 -8.64
C ALA A 68 -7.99 1.67 -10.11
N PHE A 69 -6.75 1.45 -10.52
CA PHE A 69 -6.43 1.09 -11.90
C PHE A 69 -7.05 -0.25 -12.30
N ALA A 70 -7.09 -1.21 -11.37
CA ALA A 70 -7.76 -2.49 -11.58
C ALA A 70 -9.27 -2.33 -11.88
N ASP A 71 -9.95 -1.37 -11.25
CA ASP A 71 -11.37 -1.09 -11.50
C ASP A 71 -11.61 -0.46 -12.88
N LEU A 72 -10.58 0.20 -13.42
CA LEU A 72 -10.57 0.79 -14.76
C LEU A 72 -10.20 -0.24 -15.83
N GLY A 73 -9.94 -1.49 -15.44
CA GLY A 73 -9.53 -2.57 -16.34
C GLY A 73 -8.05 -2.57 -16.71
N ALA A 74 -7.22 -1.81 -15.99
CA ALA A 74 -5.78 -1.85 -16.18
C ALA A 74 -5.21 -3.18 -15.69
N ASP A 75 -4.43 -3.84 -16.54
CA ASP A 75 -3.63 -5.00 -16.14
C ASP A 75 -2.23 -4.59 -15.66
N SER A 76 -1.39 -5.59 -15.36
CA SER A 76 -0.02 -5.36 -14.92
C SER A 76 0.86 -4.69 -15.99
N LEU A 77 0.59 -4.90 -17.27
CA LEU A 77 1.32 -4.28 -18.38
C LEU A 77 0.86 -2.84 -18.57
N ASP A 78 -0.45 -2.59 -18.53
CA ASP A 78 -1.03 -1.26 -18.60
C ASP A 78 -0.46 -0.35 -17.49
N THR A 79 -0.29 -0.90 -16.28
CA THR A 79 0.29 -0.15 -15.16
C THR A 79 1.73 0.28 -15.46
N VAL A 80 2.53 -0.56 -16.12
CA VAL A 80 3.89 -0.20 -16.55
C VAL A 80 3.85 0.90 -17.61
N GLU A 81 2.95 0.81 -18.60
CA GLU A 81 2.79 1.83 -19.65
C GLU A 81 2.30 3.19 -19.10
N ILE A 82 1.41 3.16 -18.11
CA ILE A 82 0.95 4.36 -17.39
C ILE A 82 2.13 5.01 -16.67
N VAL A 83 2.92 4.23 -15.92
CA VAL A 83 4.08 4.75 -15.17
C VAL A 83 5.12 5.35 -16.11
N MET A 84 5.45 4.69 -17.21
CA MET A 84 6.37 5.23 -18.22
C MET A 84 5.85 6.54 -18.82
N GLY A 85 4.55 6.62 -19.11
CA GLY A 85 3.92 7.87 -19.60
C GLY A 85 3.95 9.01 -18.57
N LEU A 86 3.83 8.68 -17.28
CA LEU A 86 3.97 9.64 -16.19
C LEU A 86 5.41 10.13 -16.04
N GLU A 87 6.41 9.24 -16.13
CA GLU A 87 7.83 9.60 -16.10
C GLU A 87 8.19 10.58 -17.21
N GLU A 88 7.75 10.30 -18.44
CA GLU A 88 7.98 11.18 -19.59
C GLU A 88 7.25 12.53 -19.45
N ALA A 89 5.99 12.53 -19.00
CA ALA A 89 5.18 13.75 -18.90
C ALA A 89 5.66 14.73 -17.83
N PHE A 90 6.22 14.22 -16.73
CA PHE A 90 6.71 15.04 -15.62
C PHE A 90 8.25 15.14 -15.58
N ASP A 91 8.95 14.44 -16.49
CA ASP A 91 10.40 14.35 -16.54
C ASP A 91 10.97 13.94 -15.17
N ILE A 92 10.50 12.80 -14.67
CA ILE A 92 10.91 12.22 -13.38
C ILE A 92 11.35 10.77 -13.56
N THR A 93 11.89 10.18 -12.50
CA THR A 93 12.24 8.76 -12.45
C THR A 93 11.50 8.11 -11.28
N VAL A 94 10.67 7.13 -11.59
CA VAL A 94 9.92 6.32 -10.63
C VAL A 94 10.64 4.99 -10.47
N GLU A 95 11.04 4.66 -9.25
CA GLU A 95 11.64 3.36 -8.98
C GLU A 95 10.60 2.23 -9.15
N GLU A 96 11.03 1.07 -9.65
CA GLU A 96 10.15 -0.07 -9.93
C GLU A 96 9.38 -0.55 -8.68
N GLU A 97 10.01 -0.53 -7.50
CA GLU A 97 9.31 -0.89 -6.26
C GLU A 97 8.14 0.08 -6.00
N ASN A 98 8.34 1.37 -6.25
CA ASN A 98 7.29 2.35 -6.04
C ASN A 98 6.18 2.21 -7.07
N SER A 99 6.51 1.96 -8.35
CA SER A 99 5.53 1.81 -9.43
C SER A 99 4.62 0.59 -9.22
N GLN A 100 5.17 -0.53 -8.76
CA GLN A 100 4.40 -1.74 -8.43
C GLN A 100 3.43 -1.56 -7.25
N ASN A 101 3.70 -0.60 -6.37
CA ASN A 101 2.85 -0.29 -5.23
C ASN A 101 1.72 0.72 -5.54
N ILE A 102 1.69 1.29 -6.75
CA ILE A 102 0.66 2.25 -7.13
C ILE A 102 -0.61 1.51 -7.56
N THR A 103 -1.69 1.68 -6.80
CA THR A 103 -2.96 1.01 -7.09
C THR A 103 -4.07 1.96 -7.50
N THR A 104 -3.93 3.25 -7.17
CA THR A 104 -4.94 4.29 -7.41
C THR A 104 -4.36 5.52 -8.08
N VAL A 105 -5.23 6.30 -8.73
CA VAL A 105 -4.89 7.60 -9.33
C VAL A 105 -4.28 8.55 -8.29
N GLN A 106 -4.85 8.60 -7.08
CA GLN A 106 -4.34 9.44 -6.00
C GLN A 106 -2.93 9.04 -5.59
N GLU A 107 -2.66 7.75 -5.40
CA GLU A 107 -1.32 7.26 -5.05
C GLU A 107 -0.29 7.61 -6.12
N ALA A 108 -0.68 7.52 -7.40
CA ALA A 108 0.16 7.94 -8.51
C ALA A 108 0.48 9.44 -8.39
N ALA A 109 -0.55 10.29 -8.34
CA ALA A 109 -0.39 11.73 -8.27
C ALA A 109 0.46 12.18 -7.07
N ASP A 110 0.26 11.57 -5.90
CA ASP A 110 1.00 11.88 -4.67
C ASP A 110 2.48 11.47 -4.78
N LEU A 111 2.78 10.42 -5.55
CA LEU A 111 4.14 10.02 -5.84
C LEU A 111 4.81 10.98 -6.83
N ILE A 112 4.11 11.33 -7.91
CA ILE A 112 4.59 12.29 -8.91
C ILE A 112 4.94 13.61 -8.24
N ASP A 113 4.05 14.18 -7.42
CA ASP A 113 4.29 15.45 -6.75
C ASP A 113 5.54 15.43 -5.87
N LYS A 114 5.76 14.35 -5.12
CA LYS A 114 6.96 14.19 -4.29
C LYS A 114 8.23 14.15 -5.12
N LEU A 115 8.19 13.47 -6.27
CA LEU A 115 9.36 13.36 -7.16
C LEU A 115 9.64 14.66 -7.89
N VAL A 116 8.60 15.39 -8.32
CA VAL A 116 8.73 16.72 -8.91
C VAL A 116 9.32 17.71 -7.90
N GLU A 117 8.86 17.69 -6.64
CA GLU A 117 9.42 18.54 -5.58
C GLU A 117 10.87 18.16 -5.25
N LYS A 118 11.19 16.86 -5.21
CA LYS A 118 12.56 16.38 -5.01
C LYS A 118 13.48 16.79 -6.16
N LYS A 119 13.01 16.75 -7.41
CA LYS A 119 13.74 17.20 -8.59
C LYS A 119 13.98 18.71 -8.56
N ALA A 120 12.96 19.50 -8.20
CA ALA A 120 13.05 20.96 -8.11
C ALA A 120 14.00 21.43 -7.00
N GLY A 121 14.11 20.69 -5.89
CA GLY A 121 15.06 20.99 -4.81
C GLY A 121 16.50 20.52 -5.06
N ALA A 122 16.73 19.72 -6.10
CA ALA A 122 18.05 19.20 -6.47
C ALA A 122 18.77 20.03 -7.56
N ALA A 123 18.09 21.03 -8.13
CA ALA A 123 18.62 21.99 -9.10
C ALA A 123 19.07 23.29 -8.41
#